data_AF-A0A7C4HA62-F1
#
_entry.id   AF-A0A7C4HA62-F1
#
_cell.length_a   1.000
_cell.length_b   1.000
_cell.length_c   1.000
_cell.angle_alpha   90.00
_cell.angle_beta   90.00
_cell.angle_gamma   90.00
#
_symmetry.space_group_name_H-M   'P 1'
#
loop_
_entity.id
_entity.type
_entity.pdbx_description
1 polymer ?
#
loop_
_entity_poly.entity_id
_entity_poly.type
_entity_poly.pdbx_seq_one_letter_code
_entity_poly.pdbx_strand_id
1 'polypeptide(L)'
;MSSRQLFEIIKRFISSARYRYGDVFVEKISIRKSKYIVYMRIMNNRVKVIVNKRRVNVRVYCGLKGLEIAVRRMFTREYVKVVKR
;
A
#
# COMPACT_ATOMS: atom_id res chain seq x y z
N MET A 1 9.68 9.06 6.52
CA MET A 1 8.55 9.25 5.61
C MET A 1 7.48 10.09 6.28
N SER A 2 7.09 11.20 5.66
CA SER A 2 5.99 12.08 6.11
C SER A 2 4.62 11.54 5.69
N SER A 3 3.54 12.09 6.25
CA SER A 3 2.17 11.72 5.85
C SER A 3 1.86 12.12 4.40
N ARG A 4 2.47 13.19 3.89
CA ARG A 4 2.34 13.62 2.48
C ARG A 4 2.94 12.59 1.52
N GLN A 5 4.12 12.06 1.85
CA GLN A 5 4.77 10.99 1.08
C GLN A 5 3.91 9.71 1.06
N LEU A 6 3.31 9.33 2.20
CA LEU A 6 2.38 8.21 2.25
C LEU A 6 1.18 8.43 1.32
N PHE A 7 0.59 9.62 1.36
CA PHE A 7 -0.57 9.94 0.52
C PHE A 7 -0.23 9.84 -0.97
N GLU A 8 0.94 10.30 -1.39
CA GLU A 8 1.41 10.16 -2.76
C GLU A 8 1.59 8.68 -3.17
N ILE A 9 2.20 7.87 -2.31
CA ILE A 9 2.35 6.41 -2.52
C ILE A 9 0.97 5.77 -2.71
N ILE A 10 0.02 6.07 -1.82
CA ILE A 10 -1.34 5.51 -1.86
C ILE A 10 -2.06 5.95 -3.14
N LYS A 11 -1.98 7.23 -3.51
CA LYS A 11 -2.63 7.76 -4.73
C LYS A 11 -2.11 7.06 -5.99
N ARG A 12 -0.79 6.92 -6.13
CA ARG A 12 -0.15 6.22 -7.26
C ARG A 12 -0.48 4.73 -7.26
N PHE A 13 -0.48 4.10 -6.09
CA PHE A 13 -0.88 2.70 -5.93
C PHE A 13 -2.33 2.48 -6.38
N ILE A 14 -3.29 3.27 -5.86
CA ILE A 14 -4.72 3.12 -6.18
C ILE A 14 -4.93 3.26 -7.68
N SER A 15 -4.33 4.26 -8.32
CA SER A 15 -4.44 4.43 -9.78
C SER A 15 -3.99 3.18 -10.53
N SER A 16 -2.82 2.63 -10.20
CA SER A 16 -2.30 1.42 -10.83
C SER A 16 -3.13 0.17 -10.49
N ALA A 17 -3.64 0.08 -9.27
CA ALA A 17 -4.39 -1.07 -8.79
C ALA A 17 -5.81 -1.10 -9.38
N ARG A 18 -6.46 0.06 -9.52
CA ARG A 18 -7.77 0.16 -10.19
C ARG A 18 -7.70 -0.21 -11.65
N TYR A 19 -6.66 0.22 -12.36
CA TYR A 19 -6.44 -0.19 -13.75
C TYR A 19 -6.35 -1.71 -13.90
N ARG A 20 -5.74 -2.41 -12.94
CA ARG A 20 -5.51 -3.87 -13.01
C ARG A 20 -6.63 -4.72 -12.42
N TYR A 21 -7.27 -4.26 -11.35
CA TYR A 21 -8.18 -5.06 -10.52
C TYR A 21 -9.60 -4.48 -10.43
N GLY A 22 -9.85 -3.32 -11.05
CA GLY A 22 -11.12 -2.60 -10.96
C GLY A 22 -11.33 -2.01 -9.57
N ASP A 23 -12.16 -2.66 -8.76
CA ASP A 23 -12.61 -2.15 -7.48
C ASP A 23 -11.51 -2.17 -6.42
N VAL A 24 -11.02 -0.97 -6.08
CA VAL A 24 -10.01 -0.74 -5.05
C VAL A 24 -10.41 0.44 -4.16
N PHE A 25 -10.50 0.17 -2.86
CA PHE A 25 -10.88 1.12 -1.83
C PHE A 25 -9.90 1.08 -0.66
N VAL A 26 -9.62 2.25 -0.07
CA VAL A 26 -8.94 2.36 1.23
C VAL A 26 -10.01 2.55 2.28
N GLU A 27 -10.13 1.60 3.19
CA GLU A 27 -11.13 1.61 4.27
C GLU A 27 -10.64 2.44 5.46
N LYS A 28 -9.37 2.30 5.82
CA LYS A 28 -8.80 2.96 7.00
C LYS A 28 -7.28 3.10 6.89
N ILE A 29 -6.77 4.22 7.38
CA ILE A 29 -5.33 4.42 7.58
C ILE A 29 -5.07 4.63 9.07
N SER A 30 -4.24 3.78 9.67
CA SER A 30 -3.78 3.94 11.05
C SER A 30 -2.34 4.42 11.07
N ILE A 31 -2.10 5.53 11.75
CA ILE A 31 -0.78 6.12 11.91
C ILE A 31 -0.18 5.64 13.23
N ARG A 32 1.00 5.01 13.18
CA ARG A 32 1.78 4.62 14.37
C ARG A 32 3.13 5.32 14.34
N LYS A 33 3.87 5.29 15.45
CA LYS A 33 5.19 5.95 15.58
C LYS A 33 6.16 5.54 14.45
N SER A 34 6.32 4.24 14.19
CA SER A 34 7.30 3.70 13.24
C SER A 34 6.72 3.20 11.91
N LYS A 35 5.39 3.13 11.78
CA LYS A 35 4.72 2.53 10.62
C LYS A 35 3.37 3.17 10.31
N TYR A 36 2.92 3.00 9.08
CA TYR A 36 1.55 3.22 8.65
C TYR A 36 0.89 1.87 8.39
N ILE A 37 -0.39 1.76 8.72
CA ILE A 37 -1.20 0.57 8.42
C ILE A 37 -2.36 1.02 7.55
N VAL A 38 -2.45 0.50 6.34
CA VAL A 38 -3.49 0.80 5.36
C VAL A 38 -4.35 -0.44 5.22
N TYR A 39 -5.64 -0.31 5.55
CA TYR A 39 -6.65 -1.33 5.34
C TYR A 39 -7.38 -1.01 4.05
N MET A 40 -7.50 -2.01 3.18
CA MET A 40 -8.00 -1.87 1.82
C MET A 40 -8.92 -3.02 1.44
N ARG A 41 -9.75 -2.76 0.44
CA ARG A 41 -10.54 -3.78 -0.26
C ARG A 41 -10.16 -3.77 -1.74
N ILE A 42 -9.79 -4.93 -2.29
CA ILE A 42 -9.44 -5.12 -3.71
C ILE A 42 -10.23 -6.33 -4.22
N MET A 43 -11.11 -6.17 -5.21
CA MET A 43 -11.95 -7.27 -5.73
C MET A 43 -12.63 -8.06 -4.60
N ASN A 44 -13.27 -7.36 -3.65
CA ASN A 44 -13.86 -7.92 -2.41
C ASN A 44 -12.89 -8.58 -1.40
N ASN A 45 -11.60 -8.65 -1.68
CA ASN A 45 -10.62 -9.19 -0.74
C ASN A 45 -10.13 -8.10 0.21
N ARG A 46 -10.09 -8.43 1.51
CA ARG A 46 -9.47 -7.57 2.52
C ARG A 46 -7.95 -7.65 2.38
N VAL A 47 -7.32 -6.49 2.32
CA VAL A 47 -5.88 -6.34 2.18
C VAL A 47 -5.37 -5.39 3.26
N LYS A 48 -4.41 -5.85 4.05
CA LYS A 48 -3.74 -5.03 5.06
C LYS A 48 -2.31 -4.78 4.65
N VAL A 49 -1.95 -3.52 4.45
CA VAL A 49 -0.60 -3.08 4.09
C VAL A 49 0.04 -2.38 5.28
N ILE A 50 1.26 -2.80 5.65
CA ILE A 50 2.06 -2.17 6.69
C ILE A 50 3.29 -1.56 6.03
N VAL A 51 3.41 -0.24 6.09
CA VAL A 51 4.51 0.52 5.51
C VAL A 51 5.40 1.06 6.64
N ASN A 52 6.66 0.66 6.68
CA ASN A 52 7.63 1.21 7.63
C ASN A 52 7.95 2.67 7.25
N LYS A 53 8.14 3.57 8.21
CA LYS A 53 8.42 5.00 7.93
C LYS A 53 9.89 5.31 7.66
N ARG A 54 10.79 4.44 8.12
CA ARG A 54 12.25 4.66 8.15
C ARG A 54 12.99 3.81 7.13
N ARG A 55 12.50 2.60 6.86
CA ARG A 55 13.10 1.66 5.92
C ARG A 55 12.10 1.36 4.82
N VAL A 56 12.59 1.12 3.60
CA VAL A 56 11.76 0.62 2.50
C VAL A 56 11.36 -0.82 2.77
N ASN A 57 10.35 -0.99 3.61
CA ASN A 57 9.80 -2.29 3.98
C ASN A 57 8.28 -2.19 4.00
N VAL A 58 7.66 -2.98 3.13
CA VAL A 58 6.21 -3.12 3.02
C VAL A 58 5.84 -4.57 3.28
N ARG A 59 4.96 -4.78 4.26
CA ARG A 59 4.32 -6.07 4.50
C ARG A 59 2.88 -5.99 4.04
N VAL A 60 2.40 -7.03 3.37
CA VAL A 60 1.02 -7.13 2.92
C VAL A 60 0.45 -8.43 3.48
N TYR A 61 -0.79 -8.39 3.92
CA TYR A 61 -1.55 -9.56 4.35
C TYR A 61 -2.86 -9.59 3.58
N CYS A 62 -3.14 -10.70 2.93
CA CYS A 62 -4.36 -10.97 2.19
C CYS A 62 -4.64 -12.48 2.22
N GLY A 63 -5.91 -12.89 2.09
CA GLY A 63 -6.26 -14.31 1.95
C GLY A 63 -5.76 -14.94 0.65
N LEU A 64 -5.45 -14.12 -0.37
CA LEU A 64 -4.96 -14.58 -1.67
C LEU A 64 -3.46 -14.28 -1.83
N LYS A 65 -2.63 -15.33 -1.84
CA LYS A 65 -1.16 -15.24 -1.94
C LYS A 65 -0.69 -14.49 -3.20
N GLY A 66 -1.35 -14.71 -4.33
CA GLY A 66 -1.03 -14.00 -5.58
C GLY A 66 -1.27 -12.49 -5.48
N LEU A 67 -2.41 -12.10 -4.88
CA LEU A 67 -2.76 -10.70 -4.65
C LEU A 67 -1.80 -10.05 -3.65
N GLU A 68 -1.45 -10.75 -2.56
CA GLU A 68 -0.47 -10.29 -1.59
C GLU A 68 0.86 -9.92 -2.25
N ILE A 69 1.41 -10.83 -3.07
CA ILE A 69 2.69 -10.62 -3.76
C ILE A 69 2.59 -9.43 -4.71
N ALA A 70 1.51 -9.34 -5.49
CA ALA A 70 1.33 -8.27 -6.45
C ALA A 70 1.18 -6.90 -5.77
N VAL A 71 0.34 -6.78 -4.74
CA VAL A 71 0.16 -5.55 -3.96
C VAL A 71 1.47 -5.15 -3.29
N ARG A 72 2.21 -6.10 -2.70
CA ARG A 72 3.52 -5.84 -2.08
C ARG A 72 4.51 -5.27 -3.09
N ARG A 73 4.61 -5.85 -4.28
CA ARG A 73 5.47 -5.35 -5.36
C ARG A 73 5.09 -3.93 -5.78
N MET A 74 3.79 -3.67 -5.98
CA MET A 74 3.29 -2.37 -6.39
C MET A 74 3.56 -1.28 -5.34
N PHE A 75 3.24 -1.54 -4.06
CA PHE A 75 3.50 -0.60 -2.98
C PHE A 75 4.99 -0.34 -2.78
N THR A 76 5.84 -1.38 -2.79
CA THR A 76 7.29 -1.21 -2.64
C THR A 76 7.87 -0.37 -3.77
N ARG A 77 7.42 -0.58 -5.01
CA ARG A 77 7.85 0.23 -6.17
C ARG A 77 7.51 1.71 -5.99
N GLU A 78 6.27 2.03 -5.60
CA GLU A 78 5.88 3.43 -5.36
C GLU A 78 6.58 4.03 -4.15
N TYR A 79 6.85 3.23 -3.10
CA TYR A 79 7.61 3.69 -1.94
C TYR A 79 9.06 4.06 -2.32
N VAL A 80 9.74 3.20 -3.09
CA VAL A 80 11.10 3.49 -3.58
C VAL A 80 11.13 4.79 -4.38
N LYS A 81 10.17 5.00 -5.28
CA LYS A 81 10.08 6.23 -6.09
C LYS A 81 9.90 7.51 -5.26
N VAL A 82 9.22 7.43 -4.11
CA VAL A 82 8.98 8.59 -3.25
C VAL A 82 10.13 8.86 -2.27
N VAL A 83 10.92 7.84 -1.92
CA VAL A 83 12.06 7.99 -1.00
C VAL A 83 13.37 8.31 -1.71
N LYS A 84 13.60 7.78 -2.91
CA LYS A 84 14.81 8.04 -3.70
C LYS A 84 14.73 9.32 -4.55
N ARG A 85 13.69 10.12 -4.34
CA ARG A 85 13.46 11.40 -5.00
C ARG A 85 13.77 12.51 -4.02
#